data_AF-A0A229USI8-F1
#
_entry.id   AF-A0A229USI8-F1
#
_cell.length_a   1.000
_cell.length_b   1.000
_cell.length_c   1.000
_cell.angle_alpha   90.00
_cell.angle_beta   90.00
_cell.angle_gamma   90.00
#
_symmetry.space_group_name_H-M   'P 1'
#
loop_
_entity.id
_entity.type
_entity.pdbx_description
1 polymer ?
#
loop_
_entity_poly.entity_id
_entity_poly.type
_entity_poly.pdbx_seq_one_letter_code
_entity_poly.pdbx_strand_id
1 'polypeptide(L)'
;MKGIVKGLGVTLKAMTQKKVTYAYPDVPLEMPDRFRGIQHFDPDKCIVCNQCARICPTECITLTGKANPDPEKKGKVIDTYDINFEICILCDLCTEVCPTEAIVMTNNFELSTYSRDDLFKNLQWLNENNENVRQENNSALPKGGAK
;
A
#
# COMPACT_ATOMS: atom_id res chain seq x y z
N MET A 1 -23.50 -36.28 -34.47
CA MET A 1 -22.92 -35.09 -35.12
C MET A 1 -23.49 -33.73 -34.65
N LYS A 2 -24.80 -33.57 -34.36
CA LYS A 2 -25.39 -32.27 -33.95
C LYS A 2 -24.67 -31.57 -32.77
N GLY A 3 -24.19 -32.32 -31.78
CA GLY A 3 -23.44 -31.77 -30.64
C GLY A 3 -22.10 -31.14 -31.02
N ILE A 4 -21.36 -31.77 -31.94
CA ILE A 4 -20.05 -31.27 -32.42
C ILE A 4 -20.23 -29.95 -33.17
N VAL A 5 -21.21 -29.89 -34.08
CA VAL A 5 -21.51 -28.67 -34.84
C VAL A 5 -21.95 -27.53 -33.90
N LYS A 6 -22.78 -27.83 -32.90
CA LYS A 6 -23.20 -26.85 -31.89
C LYS A 6 -22.00 -26.34 -31.07
N GLY A 7 -21.08 -27.22 -30.68
CA GLY A 7 -19.86 -26.84 -29.95
C GLY A 7 -18.93 -25.95 -30.78
N LEU A 8 -18.64 -26.34 -32.03
CA LEU A 8 -17.84 -25.52 -32.95
C LEU A 8 -18.48 -24.16 -33.23
N GLY A 9 -19.81 -24.07 -33.29
CA GLY A 9 -20.53 -22.81 -33.41
C GLY A 9 -20.29 -21.85 -32.23
N VAL A 10 -20.17 -22.36 -31.01
CA VAL A 10 -19.81 -21.56 -29.83
C VAL A 10 -18.37 -21.06 -29.94
N THR A 11 -17.43 -21.93 -30.33
CA THR A 11 -16.03 -21.55 -30.54
C THR A 11 -15.89 -20.47 -31.59
N LEU A 12 -16.53 -20.62 -32.75
CA LEU A 12 -16.47 -19.64 -33.84
C LEU A 12 -17.04 -18.29 -33.40
N LYS A 13 -18.14 -18.29 -32.63
CA LYS A 13 -18.69 -17.08 -32.04
C LYS A 13 -17.67 -16.39 -31.13
N ALA A 14 -17.02 -17.13 -30.24
CA ALA A 14 -16.00 -16.60 -29.33
C ALA A 14 -14.77 -16.04 -30.07
N MET A 15 -14.33 -16.67 -31.17
CA MET A 15 -13.17 -16.19 -31.96
C MET A 15 -13.35 -14.78 -32.54
N THR A 16 -14.59 -14.37 -32.80
CA THR A 16 -14.91 -13.04 -33.35
C THR A 16 -15.16 -11.98 -32.28
N GLN A 17 -15.21 -12.36 -31.00
CA GLN A 17 -15.44 -11.41 -29.91
C GLN A 17 -14.19 -10.57 -29.62
N LYS A 18 -14.41 -9.37 -29.05
CA LYS A 18 -13.33 -8.51 -28.57
C LYS A 18 -12.55 -9.24 -27.47
N LYS A 19 -11.22 -9.21 -27.55
CA LYS A 19 -10.34 -9.78 -26.53
C LYS A 19 -10.47 -8.99 -25.22
N VAL A 20 -10.48 -9.70 -24.10
CA VAL A 20 -10.52 -9.14 -22.74
C VAL A 20 -9.11 -8.92 -22.15
N THR A 21 -8.06 -9.22 -22.92
CA THR A 21 -6.65 -9.13 -22.48
C THR A 21 -6.21 -7.68 -22.36
N TYR A 22 -5.50 -7.36 -21.29
CA TYR A 22 -4.77 -6.10 -21.12
C TYR A 22 -3.41 -6.16 -21.82
N ALA A 23 -2.92 -5.02 -22.29
CA ALA A 23 -1.60 -4.90 -22.91
C ALA A 23 -0.51 -4.61 -21.85
N TYR A 24 -0.41 -5.47 -20.83
CA TYR A 24 0.63 -5.34 -19.79
C TYR A 24 1.97 -5.87 -20.32
N PRO A 25 3.10 -5.19 -20.07
CA PRO A 25 3.28 -3.99 -19.23
C PRO A 25 3.17 -2.64 -19.99
N ASP A 26 2.94 -2.64 -21.30
CA ASP A 26 2.94 -1.42 -22.13
C ASP A 26 1.85 -0.39 -21.75
N VAL A 27 0.71 -0.89 -21.25
CA VAL A 27 -0.40 -0.07 -20.73
C VAL A 27 -0.58 -0.38 -19.25
N PRO A 28 -0.47 0.62 -18.36
CA PRO A 28 -0.62 0.42 -16.92
C PRO A 28 -2.05 0.00 -16.57
N LEU A 29 -2.18 -0.78 -15.50
CA LEU A 29 -3.48 -1.18 -14.97
C LEU A 29 -4.00 -0.09 -14.03
N GLU A 30 -5.21 0.41 -14.28
CA GLU A 30 -5.89 1.32 -13.37
C GLU A 30 -6.46 0.55 -12.18
N MET A 31 -5.88 0.74 -11.01
CA MET A 31 -6.38 0.18 -9.75
C MET A 31 -7.45 1.10 -9.14
N PRO A 32 -8.46 0.55 -8.44
CA PRO A 32 -9.44 1.37 -7.74
C PRO A 32 -8.79 2.18 -6.60
N ASP A 33 -9.38 3.32 -6.21
CA ASP A 33 -8.81 4.21 -5.16
C ASP A 33 -8.51 3.49 -3.83
N ARG A 34 -9.38 2.54 -3.42
CA ARG A 34 -9.21 1.76 -2.18
C ARG A 34 -8.37 0.51 -2.35
N PHE A 35 -7.57 0.42 -3.41
CA PHE A 35 -6.64 -0.69 -3.59
C PHE A 35 -5.62 -0.73 -2.45
N ARG A 36 -5.28 -1.93 -2.02
CA ARG A 36 -4.30 -2.14 -0.94
C ARG A 36 -2.94 -2.48 -1.53
N GLY A 37 -2.21 -1.44 -1.93
CA GLY A 37 -0.87 -1.57 -2.48
C GLY A 37 0.23 -1.32 -1.45
N ILE A 38 1.36 -0.83 -1.96
CA ILE A 38 2.56 -0.53 -1.19
C ILE A 38 2.37 0.78 -0.43
N GLN A 39 2.88 0.86 0.80
CA GLN A 39 2.73 2.04 1.64
C GLN A 39 3.63 3.20 1.16
N HIS A 40 3.07 4.40 1.16
CA HIS A 40 3.81 5.65 1.20
C HIS A 40 3.95 6.09 2.67
N PHE A 41 5.12 6.60 3.06
CA PHE A 41 5.34 7.17 4.38
C PHE A 41 5.88 8.59 4.31
N ASP A 42 5.13 9.55 4.85
CA ASP A 42 5.49 10.96 4.96
C ASP A 42 6.10 11.24 6.36
N PRO A 43 7.43 11.40 6.46
CA PRO A 43 8.10 11.60 7.74
C PRO A 43 7.70 12.92 8.43
N ASP A 44 7.31 13.94 7.67
CA ASP A 44 6.96 15.27 8.21
C ASP A 44 5.62 15.26 8.94
N LYS A 45 4.75 14.31 8.60
CA LYS A 45 3.46 14.08 9.30
C LYS A 45 3.59 13.15 10.50
N CYS A 46 4.68 12.40 10.63
CA CYS A 46 4.81 11.39 11.68
C CYS A 46 5.13 12.01 13.04
N ILE A 47 4.31 11.69 14.04
CA ILE A 47 4.49 12.14 15.44
C ILE A 47 5.07 11.07 16.36
N VAL A 48 5.61 9.97 15.80
CA VAL A 48 6.26 8.89 16.56
C VAL A 48 5.34 8.26 17.64
N CYS A 49 4.03 8.13 17.34
CA CYS A 49 3.04 7.62 18.29
C CYS A 49 3.01 6.08 18.44
N ASN A 50 3.74 5.35 17.58
CA ASN A 50 3.80 3.87 17.54
C ASN A 50 2.47 3.13 17.28
N GLN A 51 1.38 3.81 16.92
CA GLN A 51 0.09 3.14 16.70
C GLN A 51 0.12 2.17 15.52
N CYS A 52 0.74 2.55 14.39
CA CYS A 52 0.87 1.70 13.21
C CYS A 52 1.70 0.43 13.47
N ALA A 53 2.80 0.54 14.24
CA ALA A 53 3.61 -0.60 14.63
C ALA A 53 2.86 -1.53 15.60
N ARG A 54 2.13 -0.97 16.57
CA ARG A 54 1.37 -1.75 17.56
C ARG A 54 0.14 -2.47 17.00
N ILE A 55 -0.51 -1.91 15.98
CA ILE A 55 -1.68 -2.54 15.34
C ILE A 55 -1.28 -3.59 14.30
N CYS A 56 -0.02 -3.58 13.84
CA CYS A 56 0.45 -4.47 12.80
C CYS A 56 0.35 -5.94 13.25
N PRO A 57 -0.49 -6.77 12.59
CA PRO A 57 -0.74 -8.14 13.04
C PRO A 57 0.46 -9.08 12.83
N THR A 58 1.44 -8.68 12.01
CA THR A 58 2.65 -9.46 11.73
C THR A 58 3.92 -8.82 12.28
N GLU A 59 3.78 -7.70 13.02
CA GLU A 59 4.90 -6.97 13.62
C GLU A 59 6.01 -6.59 12.60
N CYS A 60 5.62 -6.33 11.35
CA CYS A 60 6.56 -6.07 10.26
C CYS A 60 7.15 -4.65 10.23
N ILE A 61 6.69 -3.77 11.12
CA ILE A 61 7.04 -2.34 11.12
C ILE A 61 8.00 -2.06 12.28
N THR A 62 9.17 -1.51 11.97
CA THR A 62 10.12 -0.98 12.96
C THR A 62 10.10 0.54 12.93
N LEU A 63 9.92 1.17 14.10
CA LEU A 63 9.82 2.62 14.23
C LEU A 63 10.66 3.09 15.43
N THR A 64 11.62 3.98 15.18
CA THR A 64 12.34 4.70 16.24
C THR A 64 12.20 6.21 16.07
N GLY A 65 12.33 6.95 17.17
CA GLY A 65 12.33 8.41 17.13
C GLY A 65 13.36 8.98 18.09
N LYS A 66 13.89 10.14 17.72
CA LYS A 66 14.89 10.90 18.47
C LYS A 66 14.30 12.21 18.99
N ALA A 67 15.00 12.85 19.93
CA ALA A 67 14.63 14.18 20.39
C ALA A 67 14.58 15.16 19.22
N ASN A 68 13.64 16.12 19.26
CA ASN A 68 13.59 17.17 18.26
C ASN A 68 14.93 17.94 18.25
N PRO A 69 15.57 18.15 17.08
CA PRO A 69 16.80 18.94 17.01
C PRO A 69 16.57 20.42 17.38
N ASP A 70 15.35 20.92 17.27
CA ASP A 70 14.96 22.25 17.74
C ASP A 70 14.66 22.21 19.26
N PRO A 71 15.49 22.82 20.13
CA PRO A 71 15.33 22.78 21.58
C PRO A 71 14.01 23.39 22.09
N GLU A 72 13.41 24.30 21.32
CA GLU A 72 12.16 24.96 21.67
C GLU A 72 10.94 24.06 21.39
N LYS A 73 11.09 23.06 20.51
CA LYS A 73 10.02 22.14 20.14
C LYS A 73 10.05 20.89 21.00
N LYS A 74 9.03 20.74 21.84
CA LYS A 74 8.80 19.49 22.60
C LYS A 74 8.33 18.38 21.66
N GLY A 75 8.87 17.17 21.84
CA GLY A 75 8.42 15.97 21.12
C GLY A 75 9.57 15.16 20.53
N LYS A 76 9.21 14.10 19.81
CA LYS A 76 10.16 13.28 19.05
C LYS A 76 9.98 13.54 17.56
N VAL A 77 11.07 13.46 16.81
CA VAL A 77 11.06 13.36 15.36
C VAL A 77 11.40 11.92 14.96
N ILE A 78 10.89 11.49 13.81
CA ILE A 78 11.17 10.16 13.29
C ILE A 78 12.68 9.99 13.06
N ASP A 79 13.20 8.81 13.38
CA ASP A 79 14.61 8.45 13.16
C ASP A 79 14.73 7.28 12.18
N THR A 80 14.00 6.19 12.43
CA THR A 80 13.85 5.08 11.48
C THR A 80 12.39 4.70 11.34
N TYR A 81 12.01 4.28 10.14
CA TYR A 81 10.70 3.72 9.84
C TYR A 81 10.86 2.70 8.71
N ASP A 82 10.85 1.42 9.07
CA ASP A 82 11.12 0.34 8.12
C ASP A 82 9.97 -0.66 8.10
N ILE A 83 9.67 -1.21 6.93
CA ILE A 83 8.66 -2.26 6.72
C ILE A 83 9.34 -3.48 6.10
N ASN A 84 9.20 -4.63 6.76
CA ASN A 84 9.55 -5.92 6.17
C ASN A 84 8.36 -6.45 5.34
N PHE A 85 8.44 -6.31 4.02
CA PHE A 85 7.39 -6.76 3.12
C PHE A 85 7.34 -8.27 2.91
N GLU A 86 8.32 -9.04 3.40
CA GLU A 86 8.25 -10.50 3.39
C GLU A 86 7.09 -11.03 4.24
N ILE A 87 6.77 -10.32 5.33
CA ILE A 87 5.73 -10.70 6.30
C ILE A 87 4.59 -9.68 6.36
N CYS A 88 4.65 -8.60 5.58
CA CYS A 88 3.54 -7.66 5.47
C CYS A 88 2.39 -8.31 4.70
N ILE A 89 1.18 -8.32 5.27
CA ILE A 89 -0.01 -8.89 4.63
C ILE A 89 -0.89 -7.84 3.93
N LEU A 90 -0.39 -6.61 3.77
CA LEU A 90 -1.06 -5.50 3.06
C LEU A 90 -2.52 -5.28 3.54
N CYS A 91 -2.75 -5.31 4.86
CA CYS A 91 -4.10 -5.30 5.44
C CYS A 91 -4.72 -3.91 5.64
N ASP A 92 -3.95 -2.83 5.49
CA ASP A 92 -4.36 -1.40 5.63
C ASP A 92 -4.55 -0.89 7.08
N LEU A 93 -4.41 -1.75 8.10
CA LEU A 93 -4.60 -1.34 9.50
C LEU A 93 -3.64 -0.21 9.96
N CYS A 94 -2.42 -0.17 9.42
CA CYS A 94 -1.44 0.88 9.75
C CYS A 94 -1.88 2.26 9.25
N THR A 95 -2.60 2.35 8.14
CA THR A 95 -3.11 3.61 7.58
C THR A 95 -4.36 4.04 8.33
N GLU A 96 -5.26 3.11 8.62
CA GLU A 96 -6.52 3.37 9.34
C GLU A 96 -6.26 3.93 10.74
N VAL A 97 -5.26 3.37 11.44
CA VAL A 97 -4.91 3.82 12.79
C VAL A 97 -4.08 5.11 12.80
N CYS A 98 -3.48 5.52 11.68
CA CYS A 98 -2.57 6.66 11.68
C CYS A 98 -3.33 7.98 11.91
N PRO A 99 -3.13 8.68 13.04
CA PRO A 99 -3.92 9.86 13.36
C PRO A 99 -3.59 11.05 12.46
N THR A 100 -2.37 11.11 11.92
CA THR A 100 -1.86 12.21 11.10
C THR A 100 -1.72 11.86 9.62
N GLU A 101 -2.13 10.65 9.21
CA GLU A 101 -2.01 10.16 7.83
C GLU A 101 -0.56 10.23 7.31
N ALA A 102 0.39 9.99 8.21
CA ALA A 102 1.81 9.85 7.88
C ALA A 102 2.11 8.56 7.12
N ILE A 103 1.27 7.52 7.25
CA ILE A 103 1.36 6.31 6.44
C ILE A 103 0.04 6.10 5.71
N VAL A 104 0.12 5.91 4.40
CA VAL A 104 -1.03 5.72 3.51
C VAL A 104 -0.68 4.65 2.48
N MET A 105 -1.69 4.01 1.89
CA MET A 105 -1.47 3.07 0.79
C MET A 105 -1.47 3.78 -0.56
N THR A 106 -0.67 3.27 -1.48
CA THR A 106 -0.67 3.64 -2.90
C THR A 106 -1.33 2.55 -3.73
N ASN A 107 -1.54 2.85 -5.00
CA ASN A 107 -1.98 1.89 -6.00
C ASN A 107 -0.80 1.12 -6.64
N ASN A 108 0.43 1.32 -6.13
CA ASN A 108 1.60 0.59 -6.60
C ASN A 108 1.58 -0.84 -6.04
N PHE A 109 1.84 -1.83 -6.89
CA PHE A 109 1.78 -3.25 -6.54
C PHE A 109 3.01 -4.07 -6.99
N GLU A 110 3.91 -3.47 -7.75
CA GLU A 110 5.07 -4.14 -8.33
C GLU A 110 6.23 -4.24 -7.31
N LEU A 111 6.08 -5.13 -6.33
CA LEU A 111 7.05 -5.30 -5.23
C LEU A 111 8.05 -6.43 -5.46
N SER A 112 7.94 -7.16 -6.57
CA SER A 112 8.79 -8.32 -6.87
C SER A 112 10.26 -7.94 -6.97
N THR A 113 11.13 -8.77 -6.40
CA THR A 113 12.58 -8.56 -6.35
C THR A 113 13.33 -9.90 -6.42
N TYR A 114 14.65 -9.85 -6.61
CA TYR A 114 15.52 -11.02 -6.75
C TYR A 114 16.13 -11.52 -5.43
N SER A 115 16.26 -10.65 -4.42
CA SER A 115 16.76 -11.02 -3.09
C SER A 115 15.73 -10.76 -2.01
N ARG A 116 15.75 -11.59 -0.96
CA ARG A 116 14.91 -11.41 0.23
C ARG A 116 15.21 -10.08 0.93
N ASP A 117 16.48 -9.67 0.97
CA ASP A 117 16.90 -8.43 1.64
C ASP A 117 16.25 -7.19 1.00
N ASP A 118 15.98 -7.24 -0.30
CA ASP A 118 15.33 -6.16 -1.02
C ASP A 118 13.85 -5.98 -0.63
N LEU A 119 13.22 -6.93 0.09
CA LEU A 119 11.87 -6.78 0.63
C LEU A 119 11.84 -5.95 1.92
N PHE A 120 13.00 -5.66 2.50
CA PHE A 120 13.09 -4.71 3.60
C PHE A 120 13.17 -3.29 3.06
N LYS A 121 12.13 -2.49 3.30
CA LYS A 121 12.05 -1.12 2.79
C LYS A 121 12.18 -0.13 3.92
N ASN A 122 13.16 0.76 3.78
CA ASN A 122 13.45 1.77 4.77
C ASN A 122 12.63 3.05 4.57
N LEU A 123 12.78 3.99 5.51
CA LEU A 123 12.08 5.27 5.52
C LEU A 123 12.21 6.02 4.20
N GLN A 124 13.41 6.06 3.61
CA GLN A 124 13.65 6.78 2.36
C GLN A 124 12.86 6.18 1.21
N TRP A 125 12.92 4.86 1.04
CA TRP A 125 12.20 4.15 -0.02
C TRP A 125 10.69 4.33 0.08
N LEU A 126 10.14 4.26 1.31
CA LEU A 126 8.71 4.45 1.56
C LEU A 126 8.26 5.90 1.31
N ASN A 127 9.12 6.87 1.59
CA ASN A 127 8.84 8.28 1.28
C ASN A 127 8.84 8.54 -0.23
N GLU A 128 9.75 7.90 -0.97
CA GLU A 128 9.82 7.98 -2.44
C GLU A 128 8.66 7.30 -3.15
N ASN A 129 7.96 6.35 -2.51
CA ASN A 129 6.75 5.73 -3.03
C ASN A 129 5.53 6.68 -2.95
N ASN A 130 5.63 7.90 -3.46
CA ASN A 130 4.63 8.97 -3.32
C ASN A 130 3.73 9.18 -4.55
N GLU A 131 3.79 8.27 -5.52
CA GLU A 131 2.94 8.26 -6.71
C GLU A 131 1.73 7.34 -6.53
N ASN A 132 0.63 7.65 -7.22
CA ASN A 132 -0.64 6.91 -7.15
C ASN A 132 -1.13 6.71 -5.70
N VAL A 133 -0.92 7.72 -4.84
CA VAL A 133 -1.40 7.72 -3.46
C VAL A 133 -2.92 7.77 -3.48
N ARG A 134 -3.54 6.92 -2.66
CA ARG A 134 -4.98 6.88 -2.45
C ARG A 134 -5.54 8.26 -2.10
N GLN A 135 -6.60 8.68 -2.79
CA GLN A 135 -7.23 9.98 -2.62
C GLN A 135 -8.07 10.02 -1.34
N GLU A 136 -8.82 8.96 -1.04
CA GLU A 136 -9.63 8.86 0.19
C GLU A 136 -8.89 8.15 1.31
N ASN A 137 -8.10 8.87 2.10
CA ASN A 137 -7.68 8.38 3.40
C ASN A 137 -8.82 8.64 4.40
N ASN A 138 -9.44 7.57 4.91
CA ASN A 138 -10.71 7.52 5.63
C ASN A 138 -11.99 7.76 4.81
N SER A 139 -12.82 6.71 4.76
CA SER A 139 -14.27 6.84 4.58
C SER A 139 -14.80 7.92 5.53
N ALA A 140 -15.79 8.70 5.09
CA ALA A 140 -16.47 9.83 5.74
C ALA A 140 -17.07 9.60 7.16
N LEU A 141 -16.48 8.75 7.99
CA LEU A 141 -16.85 8.49 9.37
C LEU A 141 -16.00 9.38 10.29
N PRO A 142 -16.59 10.03 11.30
CA PRO A 142 -15.83 10.71 12.33
C PRO A 142 -14.83 9.74 12.94
N LYS A 143 -13.54 10.05 12.85
CA LYS A 143 -12.48 9.34 13.60
C LYS A 143 -12.90 9.43 15.07
N GLY A 144 -13.42 8.32 15.59
CA GLY A 144 -13.95 8.26 16.95
C GLY A 144 -12.87 8.74 17.90
N GLY A 145 -13.11 9.88 18.56
CA GLY A 145 -12.29 10.30 19.69
C GLY A 145 -12.25 9.14 20.67
N ALA A 146 -11.03 8.69 20.99
CA ALA A 146 -10.82 7.78 22.09
C ALA A 146 -11.59 8.31 23.30
N LYS A 147 -12.56 7.53 23.77
CA LYS A 147 -13.02 7.60 25.16
C LYS A 147 -12.17 6.63 25.96
#